data_AF-A0A965D4P0-F1
#
_entry.id   AF-A0A965D4P0-F1
#
_cell.length_a   1.000
_cell.length_b   1.000
_cell.length_c   1.000
_cell.angle_alpha   90.00
_cell.angle_beta   90.00
_cell.angle_gamma   90.00
#
_symmetry.space_group_name_H-M   'P 1'
#
loop_
_entity.id
_entity.type
_entity.pdbx_description
1 polymer ?
#
loop_
_entity_poly.entity_id
_entity_poly.type
_entity_poly.pdbx_seq_one_letter_code
_entity_poly.pdbx_strand_id
1 'polypeptide(L)'
;IDAGLSPDDLVTFKYEDQGVATLEDGLYVLEGNLSDPAFNDRMVRFVRASMKGWKWAEENPSDAAMIVLEYDETGAQTENHQVRMMGEVAKLTAGSNGALDVADYQRTVDSLLAGGSDPVITKAPEGAWTHAITDLALK
;
A
#
# COMPACT_ATOMS: atom_id res chain seq x y z
N ILE A 1 11.97 -19.54 2.76
CA ILE A 1 11.36 -19.99 4.03
C ILE A 1 10.41 -21.16 3.77
N ASP A 2 9.27 -20.96 3.10
CA ASP A 2 8.28 -22.05 2.86
C ASP A 2 8.66 -23.04 1.74
N ALA A 3 9.67 -22.72 0.92
CA ALA A 3 10.23 -23.58 -0.12
C ALA A 3 11.48 -24.37 0.35
N GLY A 4 11.75 -24.44 1.66
CA GLY A 4 12.85 -25.20 2.25
C GLY A 4 14.18 -24.46 2.44
N LEU A 5 14.25 -23.17 2.08
CA LEU A 5 15.38 -22.28 2.38
C LEU A 5 15.17 -21.57 3.72
N SER A 6 16.18 -21.56 4.60
CA SER A 6 16.15 -20.79 5.85
C SER A 6 16.42 -19.29 5.58
N PRO A 7 16.07 -18.38 6.52
CA PRO A 7 16.44 -16.97 6.38
C PRO A 7 17.95 -16.74 6.22
N ASP A 8 18.78 -17.56 6.86
CA ASP A 8 20.24 -17.46 6.80
C ASP A 8 20.81 -17.87 5.42
N ASP A 9 20.03 -18.61 4.63
CA ASP A 9 20.38 -18.97 3.25
C ASP A 9 20.09 -17.83 2.26
N LEU A 10 19.47 -16.73 2.72
CA LEU A 10 19.00 -15.63 1.87
C LEU A 10 19.79 -14.35 2.15
N VAL A 11 20.19 -13.69 1.06
CA VAL A 11 20.67 -12.30 1.12
C VAL A 11 19.54 -11.40 0.64
N THR A 12 19.02 -10.56 1.53
CA THR A 12 17.92 -9.64 1.23
C THR A 12 18.45 -8.27 0.83
N PHE A 13 18.06 -7.79 -0.36
CA PHE A 13 18.30 -6.44 -0.81
C PHE A 13 16.97 -5.69 -0.83
N LYS A 14 16.74 -4.80 0.14
CA LYS A 14 15.54 -3.97 0.16
C LYS A 14 15.67 -2.85 -0.85
N TYR A 15 14.65 -2.64 -1.68
CA TYR A 15 14.68 -1.59 -2.70
C TYR A 15 14.70 -0.19 -2.08
N GLU A 16 14.16 -0.04 -0.87
CA GLU A 16 14.23 1.18 -0.07
C GLU A 16 15.68 1.52 0.26
N ASP A 17 16.47 0.53 0.70
CA ASP A 17 17.89 0.71 1.03
C ASP A 17 18.73 0.98 -0.23
N GLN A 18 18.24 0.58 -1.40
CA GLN A 18 18.88 0.84 -2.69
C GLN A 18 18.40 2.15 -3.35
N GLY A 19 17.42 2.85 -2.77
CA GLY A 19 16.86 4.09 -3.30
C GLY A 19 16.02 3.93 -4.58
N VAL A 20 15.60 2.71 -4.91
CA VAL A 20 14.82 2.41 -6.14
C VAL A 20 13.41 1.85 -5.84
N ALA A 21 12.97 1.91 -4.59
CA ALA A 21 11.60 1.52 -4.22
C ALA A 21 10.57 2.47 -4.88
N THR A 22 9.55 1.87 -5.49
CA THR A 22 8.42 2.55 -6.11
C THR A 22 7.15 2.33 -5.29
N LEU A 23 6.24 3.31 -5.32
CA LEU A 23 4.87 3.11 -4.85
C LEU A 23 4.18 2.08 -5.76
N GLU A 24 3.60 1.05 -5.16
CA GLU A 24 2.85 0.02 -5.87
C GLU A 24 1.34 0.24 -5.72
N ASP A 25 0.82 0.04 -4.51
CA ASP A 25 -0.61 0.12 -4.23
C ASP A 25 -1.07 1.52 -3.82
N GLY A 26 -2.27 1.91 -4.28
CA GLY A 26 -2.88 3.19 -3.96
C GLY A 26 -4.39 3.21 -4.21
N LEU A 27 -5.06 4.24 -3.66
CA LEU A 27 -6.47 4.51 -3.95
C LEU A 27 -6.59 5.54 -5.06
N TYR A 28 -7.26 5.17 -6.14
CA TYR A 28 -7.40 6.00 -7.34
C TYR A 28 -8.86 6.35 -7.59
N VAL A 29 -9.10 7.58 -8.02
CA VAL A 29 -10.43 8.09 -8.41
C VAL A 29 -10.29 8.92 -9.68
N LEU A 30 -11.39 9.07 -10.43
CA LEU A 30 -11.43 10.03 -11.52
C LEU A 30 -11.39 11.46 -10.95
N GLU A 31 -10.51 12.31 -11.48
CA GLU A 31 -10.33 13.70 -11.01
C GLU A 31 -11.65 14.48 -10.98
N GLY A 32 -12.48 14.31 -12.01
CA GLY A 32 -13.80 14.98 -12.09
C GLY A 32 -14.71 14.70 -10.89
N ASN A 33 -14.59 13.53 -10.24
CA ASN A 33 -15.39 13.20 -9.06
C ASN A 33 -15.00 14.02 -7.83
N LEU A 34 -13.76 14.52 -7.75
CA LEU A 34 -13.30 15.32 -6.61
C LEU A 34 -13.97 16.70 -6.52
N SER A 35 -14.63 17.12 -7.61
CA SER A 35 -15.45 18.34 -7.62
C SER A 35 -16.84 18.15 -6.97
N ASP A 36 -17.29 16.91 -6.76
CA ASP A 36 -18.57 16.60 -6.13
C ASP A 36 -18.44 16.51 -4.59
N PRO A 37 -19.05 17.43 -3.82
CA PRO A 37 -18.98 17.38 -2.36
C PRO A 37 -19.57 16.10 -1.76
N ALA A 38 -20.58 15.49 -2.39
CA ALA A 38 -21.18 14.25 -1.91
C ALA A 38 -20.27 13.04 -2.16
N PHE A 39 -19.51 13.04 -3.27
CA PHE A 39 -18.43 12.09 -3.48
C PHE A 39 -17.34 12.23 -2.42
N ASN A 40 -16.90 13.47 -2.16
CA ASN A 40 -15.86 13.74 -1.16
C ASN A 40 -16.26 13.25 0.24
N ASP A 41 -17.47 13.53 0.72
CA ASP A 41 -17.95 13.02 2.03
C ASP A 41 -17.92 11.49 2.10
N ARG A 42 -18.38 10.80 1.04
CA ARG A 42 -18.33 9.34 0.98
C ARG A 42 -16.90 8.82 1.03
N MET A 43 -15.98 9.42 0.27
CA MET A 43 -14.59 8.99 0.22
C MET A 43 -13.86 9.26 1.54
N VAL A 44 -14.15 10.37 2.22
CA VAL A 44 -13.60 10.65 3.56
C VAL A 44 -14.01 9.56 4.55
N ARG A 45 -15.29 9.13 4.54
CA ARG A 45 -15.76 8.04 5.41
C ARG A 45 -15.11 6.71 5.05
N PHE A 46 -15.01 6.41 3.76
CA PHE A 46 -14.36 5.20 3.26
C PHE A 46 -12.89 5.13 3.69
N VAL A 47 -12.09 6.15 3.37
CA VAL A 47 -10.67 6.22 3.72
C VAL A 47 -10.47 6.13 5.24
N ARG A 48 -11.27 6.85 6.02
CA ARG A 48 -11.22 6.75 7.49
C ARG A 48 -11.55 5.35 7.99
N ALA A 49 -12.53 4.67 7.40
CA ALA A 49 -12.86 3.29 7.75
C ALA A 49 -11.74 2.32 7.36
N SER A 50 -11.14 2.48 6.18
CA SER A 50 -9.98 1.70 5.73
C SER A 50 -8.79 1.86 6.66
N MET A 51 -8.44 3.09 7.06
CA MET A 51 -7.37 3.35 8.03
C MET A 51 -7.62 2.63 9.37
N LYS A 52 -8.87 2.65 9.87
CA LYS A 52 -9.25 1.92 11.09
C LYS A 52 -9.16 0.41 10.91
N GLY A 53 -9.58 -0.10 9.76
CA GLY A 53 -9.49 -1.52 9.43
C GLY A 53 -8.04 -2.01 9.40
N TRP A 54 -7.13 -1.23 8.81
CA TRP A 54 -5.69 -1.54 8.83
C TRP A 54 -5.10 -1.55 10.23
N LYS A 55 -5.43 -0.56 11.07
CA LYS A 55 -4.98 -0.56 12.47
C LYS A 55 -5.52 -1.73 13.27
N TRP A 56 -6.78 -2.08 13.06
CA TRP A 56 -7.32 -3.29 13.66
C TRP A 56 -6.60 -4.55 13.15
N ALA A 57 -6.31 -4.67 11.86
CA ALA A 57 -5.61 -5.83 11.30
C ALA A 57 -4.17 -5.96 11.81
N GLU A 58 -3.46 -4.84 12.01
CA GLU A 58 -2.14 -4.80 12.65
C GLU A 58 -2.18 -5.39 14.07
N GLU A 59 -3.23 -5.09 14.83
CA GLU A 59 -3.43 -5.55 16.22
C GLU A 59 -4.03 -6.96 16.31
N ASN A 60 -4.70 -7.43 15.26
CA ASN A 60 -5.46 -8.69 15.22
C ASN A 60 -5.07 -9.54 13.99
N PRO A 61 -3.79 -9.90 13.80
CA PRO A 61 -3.31 -10.51 12.56
C PRO A 61 -3.94 -11.87 12.27
N SER A 62 -4.24 -12.66 13.30
CA SER A 62 -4.92 -13.95 13.13
C SER A 62 -6.36 -13.78 12.64
N ASP A 63 -7.12 -12.88 13.25
CA ASP A 63 -8.52 -12.65 12.86
C ASP A 63 -8.59 -12.02 11.46
N ALA A 64 -7.69 -11.09 11.14
CA ALA A 64 -7.58 -10.52 9.80
C ALA A 64 -7.25 -11.59 8.74
N ALA A 65 -6.36 -12.52 9.03
CA ALA A 65 -6.05 -13.64 8.14
C ALA A 65 -7.28 -14.55 7.90
N MET A 66 -8.10 -14.77 8.93
CA MET A 66 -9.33 -15.57 8.78
C MET A 66 -10.35 -14.91 7.87
N ILE A 67 -10.48 -13.58 7.91
CA ILE A 67 -11.33 -12.84 6.96
C ILE A 67 -10.85 -13.09 5.53
N VAL A 68 -9.54 -13.04 5.27
CA VAL A 68 -8.99 -13.32 3.93
C VAL A 68 -9.35 -14.74 3.46
N LEU A 69 -9.24 -15.73 4.35
CA LEU A 69 -9.56 -17.13 4.03
C LEU A 69 -11.05 -17.35 3.78
N GLU A 70 -11.94 -16.63 4.48
CA GLU A 70 -13.38 -16.69 4.23
C GLU A 70 -13.73 -16.29 2.79
N TYR A 71 -12.96 -15.35 2.21
CA TYR A 71 -13.14 -14.85 0.85
C TYR A 71 -12.18 -15.50 -0.18
N ASP A 72 -11.35 -16.47 0.22
CA ASP A 72 -10.52 -17.21 -0.73
C ASP A 72 -11.32 -18.32 -1.41
N GLU A 73 -11.96 -17.98 -2.53
CA GLU A 73 -12.71 -18.93 -3.35
C GLU A 73 -11.81 -19.99 -4.04
N THR A 74 -10.50 -19.76 -4.09
CA THR A 74 -9.56 -20.67 -4.80
C THR A 74 -9.10 -21.83 -3.92
N GLY A 75 -9.13 -21.66 -2.60
CA GLY A 75 -8.56 -22.60 -1.62
C GLY A 75 -7.02 -22.69 -1.68
N ALA A 76 -6.36 -21.74 -2.34
CA ALA A 76 -4.89 -21.72 -2.46
C ALA A 76 -4.21 -21.23 -1.17
N GLN A 77 -4.94 -20.49 -0.33
CA GLN A 77 -4.41 -19.91 0.90
C GLN A 77 -4.56 -20.85 2.09
N THR A 78 -3.61 -20.77 3.02
CA THR A 78 -3.65 -21.54 4.28
C THR A 78 -3.57 -20.59 5.46
N GLU A 79 -4.14 -21.00 6.60
CA GLU A 79 -4.10 -20.23 7.85
C GLU A 79 -2.69 -19.83 8.23
N ASN A 80 -1.78 -20.80 8.35
CA ASN A 80 -0.39 -20.53 8.69
C ASN A 80 0.27 -19.52 7.75
N HIS A 81 -0.02 -19.59 6.44
CA HIS A 81 0.52 -18.65 5.47
C HIS A 81 -0.07 -17.24 5.64
N GLN A 82 -1.39 -17.12 5.75
CA GLN A 82 -2.07 -15.83 5.85
C GLN A 82 -1.77 -15.10 7.17
N VAL A 83 -1.70 -15.83 8.29
CA VAL A 83 -1.29 -15.25 9.58
C VAL A 83 0.14 -14.72 9.51
N ARG A 84 1.06 -15.49 8.89
CA ARG A 84 2.45 -15.03 8.67
C ARG A 84 2.49 -13.79 7.78
N MET A 85 1.77 -13.79 6.66
CA MET A 85 1.73 -12.66 5.73
C MET A 85 1.16 -11.40 6.37
N MET A 86 0.05 -11.50 7.11
CA MET A 86 -0.51 -10.36 7.84
C MET A 86 0.49 -9.81 8.87
N GLY A 87 1.24 -10.69 9.55
CA GLY A 87 2.31 -10.29 10.46
C GLY A 87 3.46 -9.54 9.76
N GLU A 88 3.84 -9.93 8.53
CA GLU A 88 4.83 -9.17 7.75
C GLU A 88 4.27 -7.83 7.27
N VAL A 89 3.01 -7.79 6.81
CA VAL A 89 2.34 -6.54 6.40
C VAL A 89 2.23 -5.56 7.56
N ALA A 90 1.90 -6.04 8.77
CA ALA A 90 1.84 -5.18 9.96
C ALA A 90 3.17 -4.47 10.27
N LYS A 91 4.31 -5.09 9.94
CA LYS A 91 5.63 -4.44 10.07
C LYS A 91 5.84 -3.33 9.04
N LEU A 92 5.30 -3.52 7.83
CA LEU A 92 5.42 -2.54 6.73
C LEU A 92 4.53 -1.32 6.97
N THR A 93 3.36 -1.51 7.60
CA THR A 93 2.41 -0.42 7.88
C THR A 93 2.60 0.22 9.26
N ALA A 94 3.52 -0.31 10.07
CA ALA A 94 3.83 0.19 11.40
C ALA A 94 4.19 1.68 11.37
N GLY A 95 3.50 2.49 12.19
CA GLY A 95 3.70 3.94 12.26
C GLY A 95 3.10 4.73 11.09
N SER A 96 2.65 4.08 10.02
CA SER A 96 1.91 4.75 8.94
C SER A 96 0.48 5.08 9.38
N ASN A 97 -0.03 6.21 8.90
CA ASN A 97 -1.44 6.59 8.99
C ASN A 97 -2.18 6.40 7.65
N GLY A 98 -1.53 5.82 6.63
CA GLY A 98 -2.06 5.61 5.29
C GLY A 98 -2.06 6.85 4.40
N ALA A 99 -1.51 7.98 4.85
CA ALA A 99 -1.26 9.12 3.97
C ALA A 99 -0.09 8.83 3.01
N LEU A 100 -0.15 9.41 1.82
CA LEU A 100 0.94 9.31 0.86
C LEU A 100 2.15 10.10 1.36
N ASP A 101 3.32 9.46 1.36
CA ASP A 101 4.59 10.16 1.55
C ASP A 101 5.03 10.78 0.21
N VAL A 102 5.16 12.10 0.19
CA VAL A 102 5.54 12.85 -1.01
C VAL A 102 6.96 12.49 -1.47
N ALA A 103 7.86 12.12 -0.54
CA ALA A 103 9.19 11.65 -0.87
C ALA A 103 9.16 10.28 -1.59
N ASP A 104 8.25 9.40 -1.19
CA ASP A 104 8.05 8.10 -1.86
C ASP A 104 7.47 8.27 -3.26
N TYR A 105 6.51 9.19 -3.43
CA TYR A 105 6.01 9.57 -4.74
C TYR A 105 7.13 10.14 -5.63
N GLN A 106 7.94 11.05 -5.09
CA GLN A 106 9.03 11.64 -5.87
C GLN A 106 10.07 10.59 -6.27
N ARG A 107 10.48 9.71 -5.35
CA ARG A 107 11.39 8.60 -5.65
C ARG A 107 10.84 7.67 -6.73
N THR A 108 9.52 7.45 -6.74
CA THR A 108 8.84 6.69 -7.80
C THR A 108 8.97 7.39 -9.14
N VAL A 109 8.64 8.68 -9.22
CA VAL A 109 8.79 9.48 -10.45
C VAL A 109 10.23 9.46 -10.96
N ASP A 110 11.21 9.66 -10.08
CA ASP A 110 12.63 9.67 -10.43
C ASP A 110 13.07 8.32 -10.97
N SER A 111 12.66 7.22 -10.31
CA SER A 111 12.97 5.85 -10.75
C SER A 111 12.38 5.54 -12.12
N LEU A 112 11.15 5.99 -12.40
CA LEU A 112 10.48 5.78 -13.69
C LEU A 112 11.07 6.63 -14.83
N LEU A 113 11.66 7.79 -14.50
CA LEU A 113 12.39 8.64 -15.46
C LEU A 113 13.82 8.17 -15.73
N ALA A 114 14.42 7.40 -14.82
CA ALA A 114 15.84 7.05 -14.85
C ALA A 114 16.25 6.04 -15.95
N GLY A 115 15.31 5.48 -16.72
CA GLY A 115 15.53 4.41 -17.71
C GLY A 115 16.42 4.75 -18.93
N GLY A 116 17.14 5.88 -18.92
CA GLY A 116 18.11 6.24 -19.94
C GLY A 116 17.48 6.40 -21.32
N SER A 117 17.80 5.49 -22.26
CA SER A 117 17.21 5.49 -23.60
C SER A 117 15.73 5.08 -23.62
N ASP A 118 15.27 4.36 -22.60
CA ASP A 118 13.93 3.75 -22.55
C ASP A 118 13.26 4.00 -21.18
N PRO A 119 13.00 5.28 -20.82
CA PRO A 119 12.34 5.58 -19.55
C PRO A 119 10.87 5.14 -19.58
N VAL A 120 10.35 4.70 -18.43
CA VAL A 120 8.96 4.25 -18.30
C VAL A 120 7.99 5.41 -18.53
N ILE A 121 8.35 6.59 -18.03
CA ILE A 121 7.65 7.85 -18.30
C ILE A 121 8.64 8.84 -18.92
N THR A 122 8.16 9.72 -19.79
CA THR A 122 9.01 10.71 -20.48
C THR A 122 9.00 12.10 -19.82
N LYS A 123 8.10 12.31 -18.84
CA LYS A 123 7.99 13.53 -18.04
C LYS A 123 7.34 13.23 -16.69
N ALA A 124 7.63 14.06 -15.69
CA ALA A 124 6.93 13.99 -14.41
C ALA A 124 5.43 14.25 -14.59
N PRO A 125 4.55 13.48 -13.92
CA PRO A 125 3.12 13.70 -14.01
C PRO A 125 2.69 14.86 -13.11
N GLU A 126 1.72 15.63 -13.60
CA GLU A 126 1.11 16.76 -12.90
C GLU A 126 -0.27 16.34 -12.38
N GLY A 127 -0.62 16.70 -11.15
CA GLY A 127 -1.93 16.38 -10.56
C GLY A 127 -2.17 14.89 -10.27
N ALA A 128 -1.13 14.06 -10.23
CA ALA A 128 -1.27 12.61 -10.06
C ALA A 128 -1.69 12.16 -8.65
N TRP A 129 -1.64 13.04 -7.66
CA TRP A 129 -2.04 12.76 -6.29
C TRP A 129 -2.66 13.99 -5.62
N THR A 130 -3.42 13.75 -4.55
CA THR A 130 -3.96 14.80 -3.67
C THR A 130 -4.12 14.25 -2.25
N HIS A 131 -3.98 15.12 -1.26
CA HIS A 131 -4.33 14.81 0.14
C HIS A 131 -5.72 15.30 0.53
N ALA A 132 -6.50 15.88 -0.37
CA ALA A 132 -7.79 16.50 -0.03
C ALA A 132 -8.74 15.57 0.75
N ILE A 133 -8.81 14.29 0.39
CA ILE A 133 -9.64 13.30 1.10
C ILE A 133 -8.94 12.80 2.37
N THR A 134 -7.66 12.43 2.27
CA THR A 134 -6.87 11.88 3.39
C THR A 134 -6.76 12.87 4.55
N ASP A 135 -6.49 14.15 4.28
CA ASP A 135 -6.41 15.21 5.28
C ASP A 135 -7.73 15.41 6.02
N LEU A 136 -8.87 15.20 5.34
CA LEU A 136 -10.18 15.25 5.97
C LEU A 136 -10.50 13.96 6.74
N ALA A 137 -10.00 12.82 6.30
CA ALA A 137 -10.18 11.54 6.97
C ALA A 137 -9.40 11.45 8.30
N LEU A 138 -8.22 12.09 8.35
CA LEU A 138 -7.33 12.13 9.53
C LEU A 138 -7.73 13.18 10.58
N LYS A 139 -8.66 14.07 10.26
CA LYS A 139 -9.33 14.94 11.25
C LYS A 139 -10.39 14.15 12.01
#